data_AF-A0A221V1J6-F1
#
_entry.id   AF-A0A221V1J6-F1
#
_cell.length_a   1.000
_cell.length_b   1.000
_cell.length_c   1.000
_cell.angle_alpha   90.00
_cell.angle_beta   90.00
_cell.angle_gamma   90.00
#
_symmetry.space_group_name_H-M   'P 1'
#
loop_
_entity.id
_entity.type
_entity.pdbx_description
1 polymer ?
#
loop_
_entity_poly.entity_id
_entity_poly.type
_entity_poly.pdbx_seq_one_letter_code
_entity_poly.pdbx_strand_id
1 'polypeptide(L)'
;MKSVRNTLNTITETYEGPLENTLPSVGKVPLCSFSGKPAHFYIGLSGPGYNDEIRLMGAICTEFVETSIVNVLGQGVDEVQWPVILDLKKNIFYHSHDAHEQGYSAIIGWNEFLVSQGN
;
A
#
# COMPACT_ATOMS: atom_id res chain seq x y z
N MET A 1 11.04 -28.01 -9.74
CA MET A 1 10.30 -26.75 -9.93
C MET A 1 11.06 -25.64 -9.22
N LYS A 2 11.51 -24.60 -9.93
CA LYS A 2 12.16 -23.44 -9.30
C LYS A 2 11.05 -22.55 -8.73
N SER A 3 10.99 -22.41 -7.41
CA SER A 3 10.12 -21.45 -6.73
C SER A 3 10.59 -20.05 -7.11
N VAL A 4 9.82 -19.36 -7.95
CA VAL A 4 10.01 -17.94 -8.23
C VAL A 4 9.42 -17.20 -7.04
N ARG A 5 10.27 -16.86 -6.06
CA ARG A 5 9.89 -15.92 -5.00
C ARG A 5 9.66 -14.57 -5.66
N ASN A 6 8.40 -14.16 -5.76
CA ASN A 6 7.99 -12.86 -6.25
C ASN A 6 8.18 -11.85 -5.11
N THR A 7 9.44 -11.53 -4.80
CA THR A 7 9.79 -10.66 -3.70
C THR A 7 9.53 -9.21 -4.13
N LEU A 8 8.62 -8.53 -3.45
CA LEU A 8 8.53 -7.07 -3.52
C LEU A 8 9.92 -6.51 -3.15
N ASN A 9 10.56 -5.82 -4.09
CA ASN A 9 11.81 -5.12 -3.81
C ASN A 9 11.48 -3.99 -2.83
N THR A 10 11.87 -4.17 -1.57
CA THR A 10 11.62 -3.24 -0.49
C THR A 10 12.36 -1.94 -0.76
N ILE A 11 11.64 -0.87 -1.10
CA ILE A 11 12.16 0.49 -1.05
C ILE A 11 11.80 1.01 0.34
N THR A 12 12.73 0.92 1.29
CA THR A 12 12.55 1.51 2.62
C THR A 12 12.68 3.03 2.52
N GLU A 13 11.56 3.69 2.24
CA GLU A 13 11.37 5.12 2.50
C GLU A 13 10.39 5.27 3.68
N THR A 14 10.86 5.84 4.77
CA THR A 14 10.06 6.26 5.93
C THR A 14 9.44 7.62 5.59
N TYR A 15 8.11 7.72 5.61
CA TYR A 15 7.40 8.99 5.41
C TYR A 15 6.68 9.37 6.71
N GLU A 16 7.19 10.41 7.37
CA GLU A 16 6.45 11.13 8.39
C GLU A 16 5.31 11.92 7.70
N GLY A 17 4.15 12.02 8.33
CA GLY A 17 2.90 12.58 7.78
C GLY A 17 2.98 14.02 7.23
N PRO A 18 1.84 14.67 6.95
CA PRO A 18 1.78 15.79 6.02
C PRO A 18 2.53 17.02 6.55
N LEU A 19 3.76 17.21 6.07
CA LEU A 19 4.54 18.43 6.19
C LEU A 19 4.45 19.20 4.87
N GLU A 20 4.00 20.45 4.94
CA GLU A 20 3.81 21.35 3.81
C GLU A 20 5.04 21.47 2.88
N ASN A 21 4.73 21.51 1.58
CA ASN A 21 5.49 22.19 0.51
C ASN A 21 6.89 21.69 0.16
N THR A 22 6.91 20.59 -0.61
CA THR A 22 7.78 20.53 -1.80
C THR A 22 7.08 19.73 -2.89
N LEU A 23 6.58 20.39 -3.93
CA LEU A 23 6.03 19.74 -5.12
C LEU A 23 7.17 18.92 -5.76
N PRO A 24 7.11 17.57 -5.81
CA PRO A 24 8.15 16.80 -6.47
C PRO A 24 8.05 17.07 -7.98
N SER A 25 9.19 17.41 -8.59
CA SER A 25 9.36 17.54 -10.04
C SER A 25 8.66 16.38 -10.74
N VAL A 26 7.98 16.62 -11.88
CA VAL A 26 7.26 15.63 -12.71
C VAL A 26 8.04 14.31 -12.77
N GLY A 27 7.76 13.44 -11.81
CA GLY A 27 8.54 12.24 -11.54
C GLY A 27 8.10 11.18 -12.52
N LYS A 28 9.04 10.41 -13.06
CA LYS A 28 8.70 9.20 -13.81
C LYS A 28 7.72 8.37 -12.97
N VAL A 29 6.60 7.97 -13.58
CA VAL A 29 5.64 7.07 -12.95
C VAL A 29 6.41 5.84 -12.46
N PRO A 30 6.33 5.48 -11.17
CA PRO A 30 7.05 4.34 -10.64
C PRO A 30 6.63 3.06 -11.37
N LEU A 31 7.53 2.08 -11.43
CA LEU A 31 7.23 0.79 -12.06
C LEU A 31 6.63 -0.16 -11.01
N CYS A 32 5.61 -0.89 -11.42
CA CYS A 32 4.98 -1.96 -10.66
C CYS A 32 6.00 -3.06 -10.36
N SER A 33 6.23 -3.36 -9.08
CA SER A 33 7.24 -4.34 -8.64
C SER A 33 7.00 -5.76 -9.17
N PHE A 34 5.76 -6.08 -9.58
CA PHE A 34 5.38 -7.40 -10.07
C PHE A 34 5.52 -7.56 -11.59
N SER A 35 5.28 -6.50 -12.35
CA SER A 35 5.13 -6.58 -13.81
C SER A 35 6.09 -5.68 -14.59
N GLY A 36 6.74 -4.72 -13.94
CA GLY A 36 7.58 -3.71 -14.60
C GLY A 36 6.79 -2.68 -15.43
N LYS A 37 5.45 -2.76 -15.47
CA LYS A 37 4.58 -1.75 -16.10
C LYS A 37 4.46 -0.51 -15.19
N PRO A 38 3.93 0.62 -15.68
CA PRO A 38 3.58 1.75 -14.81
C PRO A 38 2.69 1.30 -13.63
N ALA A 39 3.05 1.72 -12.42
CA ALA A 39 2.26 1.47 -11.23
C ALA A 39 1.06 2.41 -11.16
N HIS A 40 0.05 1.98 -10.42
CA HIS A 40 -1.17 2.75 -10.14
C HIS A 40 -1.21 3.22 -8.68
N PHE A 41 -0.56 2.49 -7.78
CA PHE A 41 -0.57 2.73 -6.35
C PHE A 41 0.81 2.48 -5.73
N TYR A 42 0.98 2.95 -4.50
CA TYR A 42 1.96 2.41 -3.57
C TYR A 42 1.27 1.49 -2.55
N ILE A 43 2.02 0.54 -2.01
CA ILE A 43 1.63 -0.22 -0.83
C ILE A 43 2.61 0.07 0.31
N GLY A 44 2.06 0.19 1.51
CA GLY A 44 2.80 0.39 2.74
C GLY A 44 2.21 -0.38 3.92
N LEU A 45 2.84 -0.19 5.06
CA LEU A 45 2.41 -0.66 6.37
C LEU A 45 2.36 0.53 7.33
N SER A 46 1.29 0.66 8.11
CA SER A 46 1.16 1.67 9.18
C SER A 46 0.56 1.06 10.44
N GLY A 47 0.69 1.74 11.57
CA GLY A 47 -0.14 1.45 12.73
C GLY A 47 -1.61 1.87 12.52
N PRO A 48 -2.48 1.69 13.53
CA PRO A 48 -3.90 2.03 13.45
C PRO A 48 -4.20 3.54 13.53
N GLY A 49 -3.23 4.36 13.92
CA GLY A 49 -3.39 5.80 14.05
C GLY A 49 -3.31 6.51 12.71
N TYR A 50 -4.19 7.49 12.51
CA TYR A 50 -4.26 8.30 11.28
C TYR A 50 -2.95 9.07 10.97
N ASN A 51 -2.15 9.37 11.99
CA ASN A 51 -0.87 10.07 11.85
C ASN A 51 0.34 9.14 11.99
N ASP A 52 0.11 7.82 11.98
CA ASP A 52 1.19 6.86 12.12
C ASP A 52 2.08 6.90 10.87
N GLU A 53 3.38 6.68 11.09
CA GLU A 53 4.35 6.60 10.01
C GLU A 53 3.96 5.48 9.04
N ILE A 54 3.95 5.80 7.74
CA ILE A 54 3.72 4.80 6.70
C ILE A 54 5.07 4.32 6.19
N ARG A 55 5.39 3.06 6.45
CA ARG A 55 6.52 2.38 5.84
C ARG A 55 6.14 1.92 4.44
N LEU A 56 6.67 2.59 3.41
CA LEU A 56 6.44 2.18 2.02
C LEU A 56 7.15 0.84 1.75
N MET A 57 6.44 -0.06 1.06
CA MET A 57 6.91 -1.40 0.72
C MET A 57 7.20 -1.53 -0.78
N GLY A 58 6.48 -0.80 -1.63
CA GLY A 58 6.74 -0.77 -3.07
C GLY A 58 5.62 -0.11 -3.88
N ALA A 59 5.88 0.07 -5.17
CA ALA A 59 4.88 0.54 -6.14
C ALA A 59 4.21 -0.65 -6.83
N ILE A 60 2.90 -0.60 -7.00
CA ILE A 60 2.09 -1.73 -7.44
C ILE A 60 1.05 -1.31 -8.47
N CYS A 61 0.63 -2.25 -9.30
CA CYS A 61 -0.38 -2.07 -10.31
C CYS A 61 -1.69 -2.72 -9.84
N THR A 62 -2.83 -2.21 -10.31
CA THR A 62 -4.18 -2.55 -9.82
C THR A 62 -4.42 -4.05 -9.77
N GLU A 63 -3.95 -4.80 -10.78
CA GLU A 63 -4.11 -6.26 -10.84
C GLU A 63 -3.38 -7.04 -9.74
N PHE A 64 -2.44 -6.40 -9.02
CA PHE A 64 -1.67 -7.02 -7.93
C PHE A 64 -1.95 -6.42 -6.55
N VAL A 65 -2.99 -5.59 -6.38
CA VAL A 65 -3.28 -4.98 -5.06
C VAL A 65 -3.55 -6.05 -3.99
N GLU A 66 -4.47 -6.99 -4.24
CA GLU A 66 -4.76 -8.07 -3.30
C GLU A 66 -3.53 -8.92 -2.99
N THR A 67 -2.76 -9.27 -4.01
CA THR A 67 -1.50 -10.03 -3.85
C THR A 67 -0.50 -9.27 -2.99
N SER A 68 -0.43 -7.95 -3.17
CA SER A 68 0.47 -7.09 -2.40
C SER A 68 0.05 -7.01 -0.93
N ILE A 69 -1.26 -6.87 -0.67
CA ILE A 69 -1.83 -6.91 0.68
C ILE A 69 -1.45 -8.22 1.37
N VAL A 70 -1.67 -9.37 0.72
CA VAL A 70 -1.28 -10.68 1.26
C VAL A 70 0.22 -10.76 1.55
N ASN A 71 1.06 -10.22 0.66
CA ASN A 71 2.50 -10.28 0.82
C ASN A 71 2.98 -9.49 2.04
N VAL A 72 2.41 -8.31 2.32
CA VAL A 72 2.85 -7.45 3.43
C VAL A 72 2.18 -7.76 4.76
N LEU A 73 1.05 -8.49 4.74
CA LEU A 73 0.43 -9.00 5.97
C LEU A 73 1.42 -9.84 6.78
N GLY A 74 1.55 -9.53 8.06
CA GLY A 74 2.48 -10.23 8.96
C GLY A 74 3.95 -9.81 8.85
N GLN A 75 4.28 -8.79 8.04
CA GLN A 75 5.63 -8.19 8.00
C GLN A 75 5.85 -7.07 9.03
N GLY A 76 4.89 -6.83 9.94
CA GLY A 76 5.04 -5.89 11.04
C GLY A 76 6.12 -6.33 12.04
N VAL A 77 6.86 -5.37 12.59
CA VAL A 77 7.86 -5.60 13.65
C VAL A 77 7.32 -4.94 14.91
N ASP A 78 7.31 -5.68 16.02
CA ASP A 78 6.95 -5.27 17.39
C ASP A 78 5.48 -4.82 17.63
N GLU A 79 4.80 -4.23 16.66
CA GLU A 79 3.40 -3.78 16.74
C GLU A 79 2.55 -4.26 15.54
N VAL A 80 1.22 -4.27 15.72
CA VAL A 80 0.27 -4.64 14.65
C VAL A 80 0.31 -3.58 13.57
N GLN A 81 0.88 -3.94 12.41
CA GLN A 81 0.88 -3.09 11.23
C GLN A 81 -0.16 -3.55 10.21
N TRP A 82 -0.84 -2.57 9.63
CA TRP A 82 -1.93 -2.72 8.71
C TRP A 82 -1.50 -2.34 7.30
N PRO A 83 -1.81 -3.17 6.28
CA PRO A 83 -1.67 -2.78 4.89
C PRO A 83 -2.38 -1.45 4.56
N VAL A 84 -1.64 -0.57 3.88
CA VAL A 84 -2.17 0.70 3.37
C VAL A 84 -1.88 0.79 1.87
N ILE A 85 -2.89 1.20 1.10
CA ILE A 85 -2.76 1.52 -0.31
C ILE A 85 -2.78 3.04 -0.44
N LEU A 86 -1.79 3.58 -1.15
CA LEU A 86 -1.68 5.01 -1.41
C LEU A 86 -1.76 5.30 -2.90
N ASP A 87 -2.30 6.46 -3.26
CA ASP A 87 -2.19 6.97 -4.62
C ASP A 87 -0.73 7.33 -4.98
N LEU A 88 -0.46 7.66 -6.25
CA LEU A 88 0.89 8.05 -6.68
C LEU A 88 1.37 9.39 -6.09
N LYS A 89 0.47 10.16 -5.45
CA LYS A 89 0.79 11.38 -4.70
C LYS A 89 1.03 11.07 -3.21
N LYS A 90 1.05 9.80 -2.81
CA LYS A 90 1.23 9.31 -1.44
C LYS A 90 0.08 9.70 -0.48
N ASN A 91 -1.12 9.96 -0.99
CA ASN A 91 -2.32 10.07 -0.15
C ASN A 91 -2.88 8.67 0.14
N ILE A 92 -3.34 8.44 1.37
CA ILE A 92 -4.02 7.19 1.75
C ILE A 92 -5.28 7.04 0.89
N PHE A 93 -5.33 5.97 0.12
CA PHE A 93 -6.47 5.59 -0.70
C PHE A 93 -7.30 4.50 -0.03
N TYR A 94 -6.64 3.59 0.70
CA TYR A 94 -7.30 2.56 1.51
C TYR A 94 -6.41 2.16 2.68
N HIS A 95 -7.00 1.95 3.85
CA HIS A 95 -6.32 1.47 5.05
C HIS A 95 -7.05 0.24 5.59
N SER A 96 -6.34 -0.88 5.76
CA SER A 96 -7.00 -2.13 6.18
C SER A 96 -7.45 -2.12 7.65
N HIS A 97 -7.05 -1.13 8.44
CA HIS A 97 -7.55 -0.95 9.80
C HIS A 97 -9.01 -0.49 9.76
N ASP A 98 -9.36 0.47 8.91
CA ASP A 98 -10.74 0.92 8.70
C ASP A 98 -11.67 -0.24 8.28
N ALA A 99 -11.14 -1.15 7.46
CA ALA A 99 -11.85 -2.38 7.09
C ALA A 99 -12.03 -3.32 8.30
N HIS A 100 -11.00 -3.45 9.14
CA HIS A 100 -11.06 -4.27 10.35
C HIS A 100 -12.09 -3.74 11.36
N GLU A 101 -12.18 -2.42 11.55
CA GLU A 101 -13.19 -1.79 12.40
C GLU A 101 -14.63 -2.08 11.93
N GLN A 102 -14.80 -2.35 10.64
CA GLN A 102 -16.07 -2.75 10.03
C GLN A 102 -16.29 -4.29 10.02
N GLY A 103 -15.36 -5.06 10.58
CA GLY A 103 -15.43 -6.53 10.61
C GLY A 103 -14.98 -7.22 9.32
N TYR A 104 -14.36 -6.49 8.39
CA TYR A 104 -13.81 -7.05 7.16
C TYR A 104 -12.35 -7.48 7.31
N SER A 105 -11.92 -8.43 6.49
CA SER A 105 -10.49 -8.69 6.28
C SER A 105 -9.89 -7.60 5.40
N ALA A 106 -8.56 -7.49 5.39
CA ALA A 106 -7.86 -6.50 4.56
C ALA A 106 -8.17 -6.60 3.06
N ILE A 107 -8.46 -7.80 2.54
CA ILE A 107 -8.80 -8.00 1.12
C ILE A 107 -10.29 -7.74 0.87
N ILE A 108 -11.16 -8.23 1.76
CA ILE A 108 -12.61 -7.98 1.62
C ILE A 108 -12.88 -6.48 1.69
N GLY A 109 -12.27 -5.78 2.65
CA GLY A 109 -12.39 -4.33 2.77
C GLY A 109 -11.93 -3.57 1.53
N TRP A 110 -10.85 -4.03 0.88
CA TRP A 110 -10.38 -3.46 -0.38
C TRP A 110 -11.43 -3.62 -1.50
N ASN A 111 -12.02 -4.81 -1.60
CA ASN A 111 -13.03 -5.10 -2.62
C ASN A 111 -14.33 -4.30 -2.39
N GLU A 112 -14.81 -4.21 -1.15
CA GLU A 112 -15.94 -3.37 -0.78
C GLU A 112 -15.65 -1.89 -1.05
N PHE A 113 -14.44 -1.44 -0.72
CA PHE A 113 -14.00 -0.08 -1.01
C PHE A 113 -14.05 0.22 -2.52
N LEU A 114 -13.53 -0.64 -3.39
CA LEU A 114 -13.59 -0.44 -4.83
C LEU A 114 -15.03 -0.37 -5.37
N VAL A 115 -15.94 -1.19 -4.84
CA VAL A 115 -17.37 -1.11 -5.18
C VAL A 115 -17.95 0.24 -4.77
N SER A 116 -17.58 0.77 -3.60
CA SER A 116 -18.05 2.07 -3.12
C SER A 116 -17.57 3.27 -3.95
N GLN A 117 -16.39 3.16 -4.58
CA GLN A 117 -15.81 4.21 -5.44
C GLN A 117 -16.35 4.18 -6.89
N GLY A 118 -17.01 3.08 -7.28
CA GLY A 118 -17.54 2.86 -8.64
C GLY A 118 -18.98 3.35 -8.86
N ASN A 119 -19.62 3.91 -7.83
CA ASN A 119 -20.91 4.62 -7.89
C ASN A 119 -20.71 6.13 -7.79
#